data_AF-A0AAD6EKU4-F1
#
_entry.id   AF-A0AAD6EKU4-F1
#
_cell.length_a   1.000
_cell.length_b   1.000
_cell.length_c   1.000
_cell.angle_alpha   90.00
_cell.angle_beta   90.00
_cell.angle_gamma   90.00
#
_symmetry.space_group_name_H-M   'P 1'
#
loop_
_entity.id
_entity.type
_entity.pdbx_description
1 polymer ?
#
loop_
_entity_poly.entity_id
_entity_poly.type
_entity_poly.pdbx_seq_one_letter_code
_entity_poly.pdbx_strand_id
1 'polypeptide(L)'
;MGTSSYFASKPLLSLLAFLTVLLLVLITLRDQLSPWTIGLRGVRVTVGGSREPTGAASIPNDRLLGGLLSPDFDEQSCLSRYEVTLYRKASTHILSSYLLSKLRKYEALHKKCAPNTPLFQKSVEQIKLNHSTDQLECNYVVLSPSDGIGNRMLALTATFLYALLTDRVMLMHQPEDMVDLLCEPFPGASWYLPSDFPIQGLEWQNTNSQNSYGYLVEKNLINTDPKAPPSSLPSSLYVHLMNDMRDNHLHVRFFCDDDQLVISKINWVLLRTNQYIIPGLFIIPKYAEELEQMFPSKETVFHHLGRYLLHPSNTVWGMIMSLAGIKPWYLHIAILDRNITNHPCRRALSLDPCYHTPPHFNCKTGGKADPRNIVPHVRQCDDYTHDPAIKLYD
;
A
#
# COMPACT_ATOMS: atom_id res chain seq x y z
N MET A 1 -37.80 48.16 57.89
CA MET A 1 -38.22 46.92 57.20
C MET A 1 -38.53 47.29 55.77
N GLY A 2 -37.70 46.83 54.83
CA GLY A 2 -37.81 47.19 53.43
C GLY A 2 -38.75 46.27 52.64
N THR A 3 -39.00 46.64 51.38
CA THR A 3 -39.00 45.73 50.22
C THR A 3 -38.99 46.54 48.92
N SER A 4 -38.05 46.18 48.05
CA SER A 4 -38.17 45.98 46.58
C SER A 4 -38.64 47.16 45.70
N SER A 5 -37.95 47.55 44.62
CA SER A 5 -37.72 46.70 43.44
C SER A 5 -36.79 47.40 42.43
N TYR A 6 -35.63 46.83 42.11
CA TYR A 6 -34.81 47.23 40.94
C TYR A 6 -33.85 46.10 40.57
N PHE A 7 -34.24 45.12 39.76
CA PHE A 7 -33.28 44.23 39.07
C PHE A 7 -33.99 43.45 37.95
N ALA A 8 -33.80 43.87 36.68
CA ALA A 8 -33.93 43.01 35.49
C ALA A 8 -33.65 43.81 34.20
N SER A 9 -32.40 44.20 33.93
CA SER A 9 -32.06 44.76 32.59
C SER A 9 -30.62 44.54 32.13
N LYS A 10 -29.69 44.21 33.03
CA LYS A 10 -28.28 44.00 32.69
C LYS A 10 -27.94 42.70 31.91
N PRO A 11 -28.58 41.53 32.12
CA PRO A 11 -28.19 40.31 31.39
C PRO A 11 -28.69 40.30 29.93
N LEU A 12 -29.78 41.01 29.63
CA LEU A 12 -30.36 41.06 28.28
C LEU A 12 -29.51 41.90 27.33
N LEU A 13 -28.97 43.02 27.81
CA LEU A 13 -28.05 43.89 27.06
C LEU A 13 -26.72 43.18 26.74
N SER A 14 -26.21 42.37 27.68
CA SER A 14 -24.99 41.58 27.45
C SER A 14 -25.20 40.48 26.42
N LEU A 15 -26.37 39.84 26.39
CA LEU A 15 -26.69 38.80 25.41
C LEU A 15 -26.87 39.38 24.01
N LEU A 16 -27.51 40.54 23.90
CA LEU A 16 -27.67 41.27 22.64
C LEU A 16 -26.33 41.73 22.07
N ALA A 17 -25.41 42.21 22.92
CA ALA A 17 -24.06 42.58 22.50
C ALA A 17 -23.22 41.37 22.02
N PHE A 18 -23.39 40.20 22.63
CA PHE A 18 -22.72 38.98 22.19
C PHE A 18 -23.25 38.47 20.85
N LEU A 19 -24.58 38.52 20.66
CA LEU A 19 -25.23 38.13 19.41
C LEU A 19 -24.86 39.05 18.25
N THR A 20 -24.73 40.36 18.48
CA THR A 20 -24.31 41.31 17.43
C THR A 20 -22.85 41.12 17.03
N VAL A 21 -21.96 40.85 17.99
CA VAL A 21 -20.55 40.52 17.70
C VAL A 21 -20.43 39.20 16.94
N LEU A 22 -21.19 38.18 17.33
CA LEU A 22 -21.22 36.90 16.61
C LEU A 22 -21.75 37.06 15.17
N LEU A 23 -22.79 37.88 14.98
CA LEU A 23 -23.33 38.17 13.65
C LEU A 23 -22.31 38.93 12.77
N LEU A 24 -21.59 39.89 13.34
CA LEU A 24 -20.54 40.64 12.63
C LEU A 24 -19.36 39.72 12.25
N VAL A 25 -18.96 38.79 13.12
CA VAL A 25 -17.92 37.79 12.83
C VAL A 25 -18.39 36.81 11.73
N LEU A 26 -19.66 36.41 11.72
CA LEU A 26 -20.22 35.57 10.66
C LEU A 26 -20.35 36.31 9.33
N ILE A 27 -20.61 37.61 9.34
CA ILE A 27 -20.64 38.45 8.13
C ILE A 27 -19.22 38.66 7.57
N THR A 28 -18.22 38.90 8.43
CA THR A 28 -16.82 39.03 7.97
C THR A 28 -16.21 37.70 7.51
N LEU A 29 -16.61 36.56 8.11
CA LEU A 29 -16.26 35.22 7.62
C LEU A 29 -16.99 34.86 6.31
N ARG A 30 -18.19 35.40 6.09
CA ARG A 30 -18.94 35.24 4.82
C ARG A 30 -18.33 36.02 3.66
N ASP A 31 -17.71 37.18 3.93
CA ASP A 31 -16.97 37.93 2.90
C ASP A 31 -15.62 37.29 2.53
N GLN A 32 -15.09 36.37 3.35
CA GLN A 32 -13.96 35.50 3.00
C GLN A 32 -14.40 34.22 2.26
N LEU A 33 -15.70 33.89 2.29
CA LEU A 33 -16.31 32.70 1.70
C LEU A 33 -17.54 33.10 0.85
N SER A 34 -17.33 33.93 -0.17
CA SER A 34 -18.22 33.98 -1.32
C SER A 34 -17.47 33.54 -2.59
N PRO A 35 -18.14 32.85 -3.53
CA PRO A 35 -17.48 32.20 -4.65
C PRO A 35 -16.96 33.26 -5.61
N TRP A 36 -15.64 33.27 -5.81
CA TRP A 36 -15.03 33.99 -6.92
C TRP A 36 -15.56 33.44 -8.24
N THR A 37 -16.48 34.20 -8.80
CA THR A 37 -16.87 34.27 -10.19
C THR A 37 -15.65 34.60 -11.04
N ILE A 38 -14.98 33.56 -11.58
CA ILE A 38 -14.12 33.71 -12.75
C ILE A 38 -15.03 33.57 -13.97
N GLY A 39 -15.11 34.64 -14.76
CA GLY A 39 -16.04 34.80 -15.86
C GLY A 39 -15.93 33.72 -16.94
N LEU A 40 -17.06 33.05 -17.21
CA LEU A 40 -17.30 32.38 -18.47
C LEU A 40 -17.46 33.44 -19.57
N ARG A 41 -16.36 33.76 -20.27
CA ARG A 41 -16.49 34.24 -21.65
C ARG A 41 -17.18 33.13 -22.44
N GLY A 42 -18.42 33.37 -22.84
CA GLY A 42 -19.19 32.46 -23.67
C GLY A 42 -18.46 32.17 -24.99
N VAL A 43 -17.83 31.00 -25.07
CA VAL A 43 -17.54 30.36 -26.34
C VAL A 43 -18.84 29.71 -26.79
N ARG A 44 -19.53 30.35 -27.75
CA ARG A 44 -20.60 29.69 -28.50
C ARG A 44 -19.96 28.57 -29.33
N VAL A 45 -20.12 27.33 -28.89
CA VAL A 45 -19.94 26.17 -29.76
C VAL A 45 -21.23 25.99 -30.54
N THR A 46 -21.23 26.46 -31.79
CA THR A 46 -22.23 26.09 -32.78
C THR A 46 -22.08 24.59 -33.09
N VAL A 47 -23.10 23.79 -32.77
CA VAL A 47 -23.22 22.42 -33.29
C VAL A 47 -23.53 22.53 -34.77
N GLY A 48 -22.48 22.50 -35.58
CA GLY A 48 -22.55 22.28 -37.03
C GLY A 48 -22.68 20.78 -37.31
N GLY A 49 -23.61 20.43 -38.19
CA GLY A 49 -24.09 19.07 -38.42
C GLY A 49 -23.04 18.04 -38.85
N SER A 50 -23.37 16.79 -38.48
CA SER A 50 -23.06 15.51 -39.14
C SER A 50 -21.91 15.49 -40.16
N ARG A 51 -20.77 14.98 -39.72
CA ARG A 51 -19.90 14.12 -40.55
C ARG A 51 -19.55 12.88 -39.74
N GLU A 52 -19.81 11.73 -40.33
CA GLU A 52 -19.51 10.39 -39.79
C GLU A 52 -18.05 10.29 -39.32
N PRO A 53 -17.76 9.65 -38.17
CA PRO A 53 -16.39 9.37 -37.80
C PRO A 53 -15.87 8.23 -38.68
N THR A 54 -14.99 8.59 -39.61
CA THR A 54 -14.08 7.64 -40.22
C THR A 54 -13.17 7.05 -39.13
N GLY A 55 -13.24 5.73 -38.99
CA GLY A 55 -12.35 4.85 -38.22
C GLY A 55 -11.56 5.47 -37.07
N ALA A 56 -12.09 5.37 -35.84
CA ALA A 56 -11.27 5.49 -34.64
C ALA A 56 -10.25 4.34 -34.65
N ALA A 57 -9.00 4.65 -35.02
CA ALA A 57 -7.88 3.76 -34.80
C ALA A 57 -7.81 3.46 -33.29
N SER A 58 -7.96 2.19 -32.92
CA SER A 58 -7.77 1.72 -31.55
C SER A 58 -6.35 2.07 -31.11
N ILE A 59 -6.21 2.99 -30.15
CA ILE A 59 -4.94 3.19 -29.45
C ILE A 59 -4.58 1.83 -28.84
N PRO A 60 -3.41 1.25 -29.15
CA PRO A 60 -2.99 0.00 -28.55
C PRO A 60 -3.04 0.16 -27.04
N ASN A 61 -3.86 -0.64 -26.37
CA ASN A 61 -4.02 -0.56 -24.93
C ASN A 61 -2.68 -0.99 -24.29
N ASP A 62 -1.92 -0.03 -23.78
CA ASP A 62 -0.59 -0.26 -23.21
C ASP A 62 -0.72 -0.97 -21.85
N ARG A 63 -0.93 -2.29 -21.92
CA ARG A 63 -1.10 -3.20 -20.78
C ARG A 63 0.07 -3.17 -19.80
N LEU A 64 1.28 -2.84 -20.28
CA LEU A 64 2.50 -2.83 -19.49
C LEU A 64 2.83 -1.46 -18.89
N LEU A 65 1.95 -0.46 -19.08
CA LEU A 65 2.08 0.88 -18.52
C LEU A 65 3.41 1.56 -18.89
N GLY A 66 3.80 1.49 -20.16
CA GLY A 66 5.04 2.06 -20.67
C GLY A 66 6.27 1.21 -20.34
N GLY A 67 6.06 -0.08 -20.06
CA GLY A 67 7.11 -1.02 -19.62
C GLY A 67 7.32 -1.06 -18.10
N LEU A 68 6.52 -0.32 -17.31
CA LEU A 68 6.56 -0.37 -15.86
C LEU A 68 6.36 -1.80 -15.35
N LEU A 69 5.38 -2.52 -15.92
CA LEU A 69 5.06 -3.89 -15.53
C LEU A 69 5.85 -4.90 -16.37
N SER A 70 6.30 -5.99 -15.73
CA SER A 70 6.84 -7.15 -16.44
C SER A 70 5.70 -7.95 -17.12
N PRO A 71 5.91 -8.53 -18.31
CA PRO A 71 4.97 -9.46 -18.93
C PRO A 71 5.04 -10.88 -18.34
N ASP A 72 5.95 -11.15 -17.41
CA ASP A 72 6.27 -12.51 -16.92
C ASP A 72 5.30 -13.03 -15.82
N PHE A 73 4.10 -12.47 -15.71
CA PHE A 73 3.06 -12.96 -14.80
C PHE A 73 1.99 -13.75 -15.56
N ASP A 74 1.48 -14.79 -14.92
CA ASP A 74 0.24 -15.42 -15.37
C ASP A 74 -0.94 -14.44 -15.21
N GLU A 75 -1.57 -14.05 -16.33
CA GLU A 75 -2.66 -13.06 -16.33
C GLU A 75 -3.84 -13.50 -15.45
N GLN A 76 -4.06 -14.81 -15.34
CA GLN A 76 -5.20 -15.38 -14.62
C GLN A 76 -5.01 -15.33 -13.10
N SER A 77 -3.77 -15.45 -12.63
CA SER A 77 -3.42 -15.32 -11.21
C SER A 77 -3.69 -13.93 -10.63
N CYS A 78 -3.66 -12.88 -11.46
CA CYS A 78 -3.88 -11.49 -11.04
C CYS A 78 -4.43 -10.61 -12.17
N LEU A 79 -5.74 -10.61 -12.34
CA LEU A 79 -6.45 -9.89 -13.41
C LEU A 79 -6.18 -8.38 -13.37
N SER A 80 -6.19 -7.80 -12.17
CA SER A 80 -6.04 -6.36 -11.96
C SER A 80 -4.73 -5.81 -12.52
N ARG A 81 -3.69 -6.64 -12.67
CA ARG A 81 -2.36 -6.24 -13.15
C ARG A 81 -2.41 -5.65 -14.56
N TYR A 82 -3.13 -6.30 -15.48
CA TYR A 82 -3.17 -5.89 -16.88
C TYR A 82 -4.52 -5.30 -17.28
N GLU A 83 -5.62 -5.74 -16.64
CA GLU A 83 -6.97 -5.24 -16.96
C GLU A 83 -7.21 -3.80 -16.52
N VAL A 84 -6.48 -3.28 -15.53
CA VAL A 84 -6.67 -1.90 -15.03
C VAL A 84 -6.59 -0.85 -16.15
N THR A 85 -5.84 -1.14 -17.22
CA THR A 85 -5.70 -0.28 -18.40
C THR A 85 -6.98 -0.11 -19.21
N LEU A 86 -7.93 -1.04 -19.10
CA LEU A 86 -9.26 -0.94 -19.72
C LEU A 86 -10.13 0.11 -19.02
N TYR A 87 -9.83 0.43 -17.76
CA TYR A 87 -10.66 1.28 -16.89
C TYR A 87 -10.00 2.61 -16.54
N ARG A 88 -8.69 2.74 -16.73
CA ARG A 88 -7.93 3.96 -16.45
C ARG A 88 -7.42 4.61 -17.72
N LYS A 89 -7.46 5.93 -17.75
CA LYS A 89 -6.79 6.71 -18.80
C LYS A 89 -5.28 6.45 -18.73
N ALA A 90 -4.64 6.45 -19.90
CA ALA A 90 -3.19 6.40 -20.00
C ALA A 90 -2.56 7.54 -19.18
N SER A 91 -1.49 7.21 -18.45
CA SER A 91 -0.74 8.20 -17.66
C SER A 91 0.06 9.12 -18.57
N THR A 92 0.04 10.42 -18.29
CA THR A 92 0.87 11.42 -18.98
C THR A 92 2.21 11.67 -18.27
N HIS A 93 2.40 11.14 -17.06
CA HIS A 93 3.64 11.29 -16.30
C HIS A 93 4.80 10.56 -16.95
N ILE A 94 5.96 11.21 -16.99
CA ILE A 94 7.20 10.69 -17.54
C ILE A 94 7.66 9.49 -16.72
N LEU A 95 7.90 8.36 -17.40
CA LEU A 95 8.52 7.18 -16.84
C LEU A 95 9.97 7.11 -17.32
N SER A 96 10.93 7.21 -16.39
CA SER A 96 12.34 7.20 -16.76
C SER A 96 12.80 5.79 -17.16
N SER A 97 13.63 5.71 -18.20
CA SER A 97 14.29 4.45 -18.58
C SER A 97 15.21 3.92 -17.48
N TYR A 98 15.77 4.83 -16.65
CA TYR A 98 16.58 4.47 -15.50
C TYR A 98 15.77 3.71 -14.45
N LEU A 99 14.58 4.19 -14.09
CA LEU A 99 13.68 3.49 -13.16
C LEU A 99 13.29 2.12 -13.73
N LEU A 100 12.94 2.02 -15.01
CA LEU A 100 12.62 0.74 -15.64
C LEU A 100 13.77 -0.27 -15.52
N SER A 101 14.99 0.17 -15.82
CA SER A 101 16.20 -0.64 -15.66
C SER A 101 16.41 -1.07 -14.21
N LYS A 102 16.21 -0.15 -13.24
CA LYS A 102 16.32 -0.44 -11.81
C LYS A 102 15.30 -1.48 -11.34
N LEU A 103 14.04 -1.39 -11.81
CA LEU A 103 12.99 -2.37 -11.50
C LEU A 103 13.33 -3.76 -12.06
N ARG A 104 13.78 -3.86 -13.31
CA ARG A 104 14.18 -5.16 -13.90
C ARG A 104 15.38 -5.77 -13.17
N LYS A 105 16.36 -4.96 -12.78
CA LYS A 105 17.50 -5.41 -11.94
C LYS A 105 17.03 -5.89 -10.57
N TYR A 106 16.09 -5.17 -9.96
CA TYR A 106 15.50 -5.56 -8.69
C TYR A 106 14.77 -6.91 -8.80
N GLU A 107 13.98 -7.13 -9.85
CA GLU A 107 13.28 -8.42 -10.07
C GLU A 107 14.27 -9.59 -10.16
N ALA A 108 15.38 -9.41 -10.87
CA ALA A 108 16.45 -10.41 -10.95
C ALA A 108 17.12 -10.66 -9.59
N LEU A 109 17.40 -9.60 -8.82
CA LEU A 109 17.93 -9.69 -7.46
C LEU A 109 16.95 -10.45 -6.54
N HIS A 110 15.68 -10.05 -6.57
CA HIS A 110 14.64 -10.63 -5.74
C HIS A 110 14.48 -12.12 -6.06
N LYS A 111 14.38 -12.51 -7.34
CA LYS A 111 14.29 -13.91 -7.76
C LYS A 111 15.48 -14.76 -7.29
N LYS A 112 16.69 -14.18 -7.31
CA LYS A 112 17.92 -14.85 -6.86
C LYS A 112 17.99 -15.02 -5.34
N CYS A 113 17.47 -14.07 -4.58
CA CYS A 113 17.62 -13.96 -3.12
C CYS A 113 16.31 -14.17 -2.34
N ALA A 114 15.22 -14.55 -3.02
CA ALA A 114 13.89 -14.75 -2.47
C ALA A 114 13.85 -15.86 -1.40
N PRO A 115 12.80 -15.89 -0.57
CA PRO A 115 12.50 -17.04 0.27
C PRO A 115 12.58 -18.36 -0.51
N ASN A 116 12.99 -19.44 0.16
CA ASN A 116 13.21 -20.77 -0.43
C ASN A 116 14.39 -20.91 -1.41
N THR A 117 15.23 -19.89 -1.56
CA THR A 117 16.49 -19.99 -2.32
C THR A 117 17.67 -20.40 -1.43
N PRO A 118 18.73 -21.03 -1.98
CA PRO A 118 19.94 -21.35 -1.21
C PRO A 118 20.63 -20.10 -0.63
N LEU A 119 20.58 -18.97 -1.35
CA LEU A 119 21.17 -17.72 -0.87
C LEU A 119 20.39 -17.13 0.30
N PHE A 120 19.05 -17.21 0.29
CA PHE A 120 18.24 -16.82 1.44
C PHE A 120 18.56 -17.69 2.66
N GLN A 121 18.67 -19.01 2.50
CA GLN A 121 19.03 -19.92 3.60
C GLN A 121 20.40 -19.56 4.20
N LYS A 122 21.41 -19.32 3.35
CA LYS A 122 22.74 -18.85 3.77
C LYS A 122 22.67 -17.53 4.54
N SER A 123 21.88 -16.57 4.07
CA SER A 123 21.70 -15.28 4.76
C SER A 123 20.97 -15.41 6.11
N VAL A 124 20.05 -16.37 6.24
CA VAL A 124 19.38 -16.70 7.51
C VAL A 124 20.34 -17.36 8.50
N GLU A 125 21.23 -18.25 8.04
CA GLU A 125 22.28 -18.85 8.87
C GLU A 125 23.22 -17.77 9.46
N GLN A 126 23.56 -16.75 8.67
CA GLN A 126 24.40 -15.63 9.13
C GLN A 126 23.77 -14.85 10.29
N ILE A 127 22.44 -14.79 10.41
CA ILE A 127 21.78 -14.13 11.55
C ILE A 127 22.28 -14.72 12.87
N LYS A 128 22.47 -16.05 12.94
CA LYS A 128 22.90 -16.78 14.14
C LYS A 128 24.33 -16.43 14.57
N LEU A 129 25.16 -15.95 13.65
CA LEU A 129 26.54 -15.56 13.92
C LEU A 129 26.64 -14.14 14.54
N ASN A 130 25.53 -13.41 14.61
CA ASN A 130 25.39 -12.10 15.24
C ASN A 130 26.38 -11.03 14.76
N HIS A 131 26.86 -11.14 13.52
CA HIS A 131 27.67 -10.11 12.86
C HIS A 131 27.33 -10.03 11.38
N SER A 132 27.50 -8.84 10.81
CA SER A 132 27.34 -8.63 9.37
C SER A 132 28.60 -9.01 8.59
N THR A 133 28.45 -9.29 7.30
CA THR A 133 29.54 -9.70 6.41
C THR A 133 29.33 -9.19 4.99
N ASP A 134 30.43 -8.91 4.32
CA ASP A 134 30.51 -8.60 2.89
C ASP A 134 30.51 -9.86 2.00
N GLN A 135 30.62 -11.05 2.60
CA GLN A 135 30.61 -12.33 1.88
C GLN A 135 29.22 -12.78 1.41
N LEU A 136 28.17 -12.07 1.85
CA LEU A 136 26.80 -12.34 1.41
C LEU A 136 26.47 -11.51 0.17
N GLU A 137 25.87 -12.19 -0.81
CA GLU A 137 25.37 -11.55 -2.03
C GLU A 137 23.99 -10.90 -1.84
N CYS A 138 23.27 -11.24 -0.77
CA CYS A 138 21.90 -10.82 -0.52
C CYS A 138 21.80 -10.07 0.81
N ASN A 139 21.36 -8.81 0.72
CA ASN A 139 20.99 -7.98 1.85
C ASN A 139 19.47 -7.78 1.84
N TYR A 140 18.88 -7.60 3.02
CA TYR A 140 17.43 -7.60 3.18
C TYR A 140 16.94 -6.36 3.94
N VAL A 141 15.73 -5.93 3.60
CA VAL A 141 14.89 -5.08 4.43
C VAL A 141 13.57 -5.80 4.68
N VAL A 142 13.21 -6.02 5.94
CA VAL A 142 11.99 -6.70 6.36
C VAL A 142 11.03 -5.66 6.90
N LEU A 143 9.90 -5.48 6.25
CA LEU A 143 8.83 -4.59 6.69
C LEU A 143 7.86 -5.31 7.62
N SER A 144 7.62 -4.73 8.79
CA SER A 144 6.42 -4.99 9.59
C SER A 144 5.43 -3.83 9.39
N PRO A 145 4.45 -3.97 8.49
CA PRO A 145 3.45 -2.92 8.28
C PRO A 145 2.53 -2.82 9.50
N SER A 146 2.00 -1.61 9.77
CA SER A 146 1.17 -1.33 10.94
C SER A 146 -0.04 -0.45 10.56
N ASP A 147 -1.03 -0.41 11.45
CA ASP A 147 -2.23 0.44 11.37
C ASP A 147 -3.17 0.08 10.19
N GLY A 148 -3.93 1.03 9.66
CA GLY A 148 -4.91 0.80 8.60
C GLY A 148 -4.30 0.54 7.23
N ILE A 149 -5.09 -0.04 6.31
CA ILE A 149 -4.63 -0.47 4.97
C ILE A 149 -3.94 0.64 4.16
N GLY A 150 -4.40 1.88 4.25
CA GLY A 150 -3.78 3.03 3.58
C GLY A 150 -2.35 3.28 4.08
N ASN A 151 -2.12 3.21 5.39
CA ASN A 151 -0.79 3.36 5.98
C ASN A 151 0.13 2.23 5.52
N ARG A 152 -0.38 1.00 5.48
CA ARG A 152 0.38 -0.18 5.03
C ARG A 152 0.79 -0.09 3.56
N MET A 153 -0.11 0.37 2.68
CA MET A 153 0.20 0.61 1.26
C MET A 153 1.28 1.69 1.07
N LEU A 154 1.22 2.77 1.85
CA LEU A 154 2.24 3.82 1.85
C LEU A 154 3.59 3.31 2.37
N ALA A 155 3.57 2.55 3.48
CA ALA A 155 4.76 1.93 4.07
C ALA A 155 5.42 0.91 3.13
N LEU A 156 4.61 0.09 2.45
CA LEU A 156 5.06 -0.85 1.42
C LEU A 156 5.82 -0.13 0.31
N THR A 157 5.20 0.91 -0.26
CA THR A 157 5.79 1.68 -1.36
C THR A 157 7.06 2.39 -0.93
N ALA A 158 7.07 2.97 0.27
CA ALA A 158 8.22 3.67 0.82
C ALA A 158 9.39 2.75 1.14
N THR A 159 9.11 1.57 1.71
CA THR A 159 10.12 0.54 1.97
C THR A 159 10.68 -0.03 0.68
N PHE A 160 9.84 -0.20 -0.34
CA PHE A 160 10.29 -0.65 -1.65
C PHE A 160 11.27 0.35 -2.29
N LEU A 161 11.00 1.65 -2.21
CA LEU A 161 11.98 2.65 -2.66
C LEU A 161 13.29 2.55 -1.88
N TYR A 162 13.23 2.41 -0.55
CA TYR A 162 14.43 2.23 0.27
C TYR A 162 15.22 0.98 -0.16
N ALA A 163 14.53 -0.11 -0.48
CA ALA A 163 15.13 -1.34 -0.99
C ALA A 163 15.85 -1.12 -2.33
N LEU A 164 15.25 -0.36 -3.27
CA LEU A 164 15.87 0.03 -4.53
C LEU A 164 17.13 0.89 -4.33
N LEU A 165 17.10 1.82 -3.38
CA LEU A 165 18.22 2.72 -3.07
C LEU A 165 19.41 2.03 -2.40
N THR A 166 19.16 0.90 -1.74
CA THR A 166 20.16 0.19 -0.93
C THR A 166 20.50 -1.20 -1.47
N ASP A 167 20.01 -1.53 -2.67
CA ASP A 167 20.15 -2.83 -3.33
C ASP A 167 19.80 -4.01 -2.38
N ARG A 168 18.71 -3.85 -1.63
CA ARG A 168 18.18 -4.86 -0.70
C ARG A 168 16.98 -5.57 -1.28
N VAL A 169 16.81 -6.84 -0.94
CA VAL A 169 15.55 -7.56 -1.11
C VAL A 169 14.56 -7.09 -0.06
N MET A 170 13.37 -6.72 -0.48
CA MET A 170 12.30 -6.34 0.44
C MET A 170 11.46 -7.58 0.75
N LEU A 171 11.29 -7.88 2.04
CA LEU A 171 10.34 -8.88 2.51
C LEU A 171 9.32 -8.21 3.43
N MET A 172 8.11 -8.75 3.51
CA MET A 172 7.05 -8.23 4.35
C MET A 172 6.51 -9.32 5.26
N HIS A 173 6.44 -9.03 6.57
CA HIS A 173 5.60 -9.80 7.47
C HIS A 173 4.14 -9.58 7.09
N GLN A 174 3.40 -10.65 6.76
CA GLN A 174 1.99 -10.57 6.35
C GLN A 174 1.07 -10.64 7.57
N PRO A 175 0.38 -9.55 7.94
CA PRO A 175 -0.68 -9.62 8.94
C PRO A 175 -1.85 -10.44 8.42
N GLU A 176 -2.60 -11.09 9.33
CA GLU A 176 -3.75 -11.96 8.97
C GLU A 176 -4.80 -11.24 8.12
N ASP A 177 -5.03 -9.95 8.38
CA ASP A 177 -5.98 -9.10 7.65
C ASP A 177 -5.44 -8.59 6.30
N MET A 178 -4.20 -8.93 5.92
CA MET A 178 -3.64 -8.69 4.57
C MET A 178 -3.54 -9.95 3.70
N VAL A 179 -4.01 -11.08 4.19
CA VAL A 179 -4.15 -12.30 3.37
C VAL A 179 -5.11 -12.00 2.22
N ASP A 180 -4.72 -12.43 1.01
CA ASP A 180 -5.49 -12.28 -0.23
C ASP A 180 -5.90 -10.85 -0.62
N LEU A 181 -5.23 -9.80 -0.12
CA LEU A 181 -5.52 -8.41 -0.55
C LEU A 181 -4.76 -7.99 -1.81
N LEU A 182 -3.50 -8.39 -1.92
CA LEU A 182 -2.57 -7.97 -2.98
C LEU A 182 -1.96 -9.17 -3.69
N CYS A 183 -1.70 -9.02 -4.98
CA CYS A 183 -0.95 -10.01 -5.76
C CYS A 183 0.56 -9.93 -5.48
N GLU A 184 1.28 -11.01 -5.80
CA GLU A 184 2.76 -11.03 -5.79
C GLU A 184 3.32 -9.99 -6.78
N PRO A 185 4.17 -9.03 -6.36
CA PRO A 185 4.59 -7.94 -7.23
C PRO A 185 5.83 -8.27 -8.08
N PHE A 186 6.57 -9.34 -7.77
CA PHE A 186 7.83 -9.68 -8.43
C PHE A 186 7.71 -11.01 -9.20
N PRO A 187 8.12 -11.08 -10.48
CA PRO A 187 7.95 -12.30 -11.28
C PRO A 187 8.70 -13.51 -10.71
N GLY A 188 7.98 -14.60 -10.48
CA GLY A 188 8.55 -15.89 -10.09
C GLY A 188 9.15 -15.93 -8.68
N ALA A 189 8.79 -14.99 -7.80
CA ALA A 189 9.25 -14.96 -6.43
C ALA A 189 8.20 -14.34 -5.50
N SER A 190 8.24 -14.72 -4.21
CA SER A 190 7.36 -14.16 -3.19
C SER A 190 8.08 -13.10 -2.36
N TRP A 191 7.39 -11.99 -2.09
CA TRP A 191 7.84 -10.93 -1.18
C TRP A 191 7.45 -11.17 0.29
N TYR A 192 6.77 -12.26 0.60
CA TYR A 192 6.34 -12.55 1.97
C TYR A 192 7.47 -13.18 2.78
N LEU A 193 7.60 -12.76 4.04
CA LEU A 193 8.54 -13.33 4.98
C LEU A 193 8.06 -14.72 5.44
N PRO A 194 8.89 -15.77 5.39
CA PRO A 194 8.53 -17.09 5.90
C PRO A 194 8.17 -17.08 7.39
N SER A 195 7.21 -17.91 7.79
CA SER A 195 6.76 -18.01 9.18
C SER A 195 7.83 -18.58 10.12
N ASP A 196 8.79 -19.34 9.60
CA ASP A 196 9.91 -19.93 10.33
C ASP A 196 11.15 -19.01 10.41
N PHE A 197 11.02 -17.74 9.98
CA PHE A 197 12.10 -16.76 10.09
C PHE A 197 12.55 -16.60 11.56
N PRO A 198 13.87 -16.57 11.86
CA PRO A 198 14.36 -16.67 13.24
C PRO A 198 14.08 -15.44 14.12
N ILE A 199 13.85 -14.26 13.53
CA ILE A 199 13.58 -13.04 14.30
C ILE A 199 12.07 -12.82 14.35
N GLN A 200 11.51 -13.05 15.53
CA GLN A 200 10.07 -12.97 15.79
C GLN A 200 9.72 -11.69 16.57
N GLY A 201 8.45 -11.31 16.56
CA GLY A 201 7.94 -10.22 17.40
C GLY A 201 8.32 -8.81 16.92
N LEU A 202 8.55 -8.64 15.62
CA LEU A 202 8.80 -7.32 15.01
C LEU A 202 7.59 -6.38 15.18
N GLU A 203 6.39 -6.97 15.17
CA GLU A 203 5.08 -6.37 15.39
C GLU A 203 4.82 -5.91 16.83
N TRP A 204 5.71 -6.25 17.79
CA TRP A 204 5.64 -5.78 19.18
C TRP A 204 6.72 -4.74 19.54
N GLN A 205 7.70 -4.53 18.64
CA GLN A 205 8.77 -3.55 18.87
C GLN A 205 8.22 -2.11 18.88
N ASN A 206 8.71 -1.27 19.78
CA ASN A 206 8.28 0.12 19.97
C ASN A 206 9.49 1.07 20.15
N THR A 207 9.22 2.35 20.42
CA THR A 207 10.24 3.39 20.65
C THR A 207 11.24 3.07 21.77
N ASN A 208 10.88 2.26 22.76
CA ASN A 208 11.75 1.90 23.89
C ASN A 208 12.60 0.63 23.65
N SER A 209 12.52 0.04 22.46
CA SER A 209 13.24 -1.20 22.16
C SER A 209 14.75 -0.96 22.14
N GLN A 210 15.46 -1.64 23.04
CA GLN A 210 16.91 -1.46 23.24
C GLN A 210 17.77 -1.96 22.07
N ASN A 211 17.16 -2.70 21.14
CA ASN A 211 17.76 -3.14 19.89
C ASN A 211 17.55 -2.13 18.73
N SER A 212 16.83 -1.02 18.95
CA SER A 212 16.60 -0.01 17.92
C SER A 212 17.87 0.77 17.60
N TYR A 213 18.05 1.12 16.33
CA TYR A 213 19.24 1.86 15.87
C TYR A 213 19.49 3.14 16.68
N GLY A 214 18.44 3.95 16.88
CA GLY A 214 18.55 5.19 17.64
C GLY A 214 19.06 4.96 19.07
N TYR A 215 18.56 3.93 19.75
CA TYR A 215 19.00 3.56 21.09
C TYR A 215 20.46 3.08 21.10
N LEU A 216 20.84 2.20 20.17
CA LEU A 216 22.19 1.66 20.09
C LEU A 216 23.22 2.77 19.85
N VAL A 217 22.89 3.75 19.00
CA VAL A 217 23.77 4.90 18.76
C VAL A 217 23.86 5.80 20.00
N GLU A 218 22.74 6.13 20.64
CA GLU A 218 22.74 6.98 21.85
C GLU A 218 23.59 6.38 22.97
N LYS A 219 23.52 5.06 23.16
CA LYS A 219 24.27 4.34 24.19
C LYS A 219 25.68 3.93 23.76
N ASN A 220 26.13 4.32 22.57
CA ASN A 220 27.42 3.92 21.99
C ASN A 220 27.62 2.39 21.97
N LEU A 221 26.55 1.63 21.73
CA LEU A 221 26.54 0.16 21.67
C LEU A 221 26.74 -0.38 20.25
N ILE A 222 26.78 0.50 19.25
CA ILE A 222 27.07 0.17 17.86
C ILE A 222 28.19 1.07 17.34
N ASN A 223 29.07 0.51 16.50
CA ASN A 223 30.11 1.28 15.84
C ASN A 223 29.50 2.14 14.74
N THR A 224 29.56 3.46 14.90
CA THR A 224 29.05 4.44 13.94
C THR A 224 30.11 4.99 13.00
N ASP A 225 31.35 4.49 13.04
CA ASP A 225 32.39 4.89 12.09
C ASP A 225 32.06 4.35 10.68
N PRO A 226 31.87 5.23 9.67
CA PRO A 226 31.65 4.82 8.30
C PRO A 226 32.80 4.00 7.69
N LYS A 227 33.96 3.90 8.34
CA LYS A 227 35.10 3.07 7.93
C LYS A 227 35.15 1.71 8.62
N ALA A 228 34.30 1.48 9.63
CA ALA A 228 34.26 0.22 10.36
C ALA A 228 33.92 -0.97 9.43
N PRO A 229 34.54 -2.15 9.62
CA PRO A 229 34.24 -3.32 8.80
C PRO A 229 32.85 -3.88 9.15
N PRO A 230 32.13 -4.51 8.19
CA PRO A 230 30.81 -5.13 8.44
C PRO A 230 30.82 -6.14 9.60
N SER A 231 31.92 -6.86 9.81
CA SER A 231 32.09 -7.82 10.91
C SER A 231 32.03 -7.21 12.32
N SER A 232 32.17 -5.88 12.43
CA SER A 232 32.01 -5.15 13.70
C SER A 232 30.57 -4.73 13.98
N LEU A 233 29.66 -4.93 13.02
CA LEU A 233 28.25 -4.56 13.11
C LEU A 233 27.38 -5.80 13.34
N PRO A 234 26.22 -5.67 13.99
CA PRO A 234 25.30 -6.78 14.18
C PRO A 234 24.78 -7.31 12.83
N SER A 235 24.35 -8.57 12.79
CA SER A 235 23.77 -9.18 11.58
C SER A 235 22.41 -8.58 11.20
N SER A 236 21.66 -8.10 12.19
CA SER A 236 20.36 -7.45 12.01
C SER A 236 20.25 -6.16 12.81
N LEU A 237 19.51 -5.19 12.28
CA LEU A 237 19.24 -3.91 12.92
C LEU A 237 17.76 -3.57 12.89
N TYR A 238 17.19 -3.22 14.04
CA TYR A 238 15.82 -2.72 14.13
C TYR A 238 15.77 -1.20 13.90
N VAL A 239 14.89 -0.77 12.99
CA VAL A 239 14.63 0.62 12.65
C VAL A 239 13.16 0.93 12.87
N HIS A 240 12.91 1.89 13.75
CA HIS A 240 11.57 2.30 14.16
C HIS A 240 11.24 3.68 13.55
N LEU A 241 10.31 3.72 12.59
CA LEU A 241 9.86 4.95 11.90
C LEU A 241 8.33 5.06 11.93
N MET A 242 7.72 4.82 13.10
CA MET A 242 6.30 5.01 13.32
C MET A 242 5.99 6.47 13.68
N ASN A 243 4.73 6.88 13.63
CA ASN A 243 4.29 8.25 13.93
C ASN A 243 4.55 8.72 15.37
N ASP A 244 4.71 7.80 16.32
CA ASP A 244 5.12 8.08 17.71
C ASP A 244 6.58 8.52 17.84
N MET A 245 7.39 8.41 16.77
CA MET A 245 8.76 8.94 16.74
C MET A 245 8.83 10.47 16.80
N ARG A 246 7.71 11.19 16.59
CA ARG A 246 7.68 12.67 16.59
C ARG A 246 8.28 13.25 17.87
N ASP A 247 8.13 12.56 18.99
CA ASP A 247 8.59 13.02 20.30
C ASP A 247 9.96 12.45 20.70
N ASN A 248 10.60 11.66 19.81
CA ASN A 248 11.87 10.98 20.08
C ASN A 248 12.88 11.17 18.92
N HIS A 249 13.85 12.07 19.12
CA HIS A 249 14.88 12.43 18.14
C HIS A 249 15.81 11.26 17.75
N LEU A 250 15.90 10.21 18.57
CA LEU A 250 16.84 9.10 18.35
C LEU A 250 16.61 8.40 17.01
N HIS A 251 15.35 8.29 16.58
CA HIS A 251 14.99 7.59 15.36
C HIS A 251 15.17 8.43 14.09
N VAL A 252 15.32 9.75 14.23
CA VAL A 252 15.56 10.68 13.10
C VAL A 252 16.94 10.44 12.46
N ARG A 253 17.88 9.85 13.21
CA ARG A 253 19.23 9.48 12.72
C ARG A 253 19.20 8.56 11.50
N PHE A 254 18.12 7.81 11.29
CA PHE A 254 17.95 7.04 10.06
C PHE A 254 18.05 7.93 8.80
N PHE A 255 17.64 9.19 8.87
CA PHE A 255 17.70 10.11 7.72
C PHE A 255 19.04 10.88 7.62
N CYS A 256 20.07 10.49 8.37
CA CYS A 256 21.40 11.09 8.29
C CYS A 256 22.32 10.30 7.35
N ASP A 257 23.19 11.02 6.63
CA ASP A 257 24.06 10.46 5.59
C ASP A 257 25.07 9.44 6.15
N ASP A 258 25.80 9.83 7.20
CA ASP A 258 26.80 9.00 7.88
C ASP A 258 26.17 7.73 8.46
N ASP A 259 25.00 7.87 9.09
CA ASP A 259 24.24 6.75 9.63
C ASP A 259 23.80 5.78 8.51
N GLN A 260 23.40 6.28 7.34
CA GLN A 260 23.08 5.43 6.18
C GLN A 260 24.31 4.72 5.58
N LEU A 261 25.53 5.26 5.73
CA LEU A 261 26.76 4.55 5.37
C LEU A 261 26.97 3.34 6.29
N VAL A 262 26.69 3.48 7.59
CA VAL A 262 26.76 2.36 8.55
C VAL A 262 25.67 1.33 8.29
N ILE A 263 24.40 1.77 8.18
CA ILE A 263 23.24 0.89 7.96
C ILE A 263 23.40 0.09 6.65
N SER A 264 24.01 0.67 5.61
CA SER A 264 24.22 -0.04 4.34
C SER A 264 25.09 -1.30 4.45
N LYS A 265 25.90 -1.43 5.50
CA LYS A 265 26.76 -2.61 5.74
C LYS A 265 26.08 -3.71 6.54
N ILE A 266 24.89 -3.45 7.10
CA ILE A 266 24.17 -4.42 7.92
C ILE A 266 23.35 -5.33 7.01
N ASN A 267 23.47 -6.66 7.14
CA ASN A 267 22.81 -7.55 6.17
C ASN A 267 21.28 -7.53 6.28
N TRP A 268 20.71 -7.42 7.49
CA TRP A 268 19.26 -7.42 7.71
C TRP A 268 18.77 -6.13 8.38
N VAL A 269 17.93 -5.34 7.69
CA VAL A 269 17.26 -4.17 8.27
C VAL A 269 15.82 -4.54 8.57
N LEU A 270 15.43 -4.52 9.84
CA LEU A 270 14.06 -4.79 10.29
C LEU A 270 13.34 -3.46 10.48
N LEU A 271 12.48 -3.11 9.55
CA LEU A 271 11.81 -1.82 9.49
C LEU A 271 10.36 -1.92 9.97
N ARG A 272 10.00 -1.06 10.92
CA ARG A 272 8.61 -0.83 11.31
C ARG A 272 8.21 0.61 11.00
N THR A 273 7.18 0.80 10.18
CA THR A 273 6.67 2.13 9.83
C THR A 273 5.19 2.06 9.42
N ASN A 274 4.47 3.14 9.73
CA ASN A 274 3.12 3.42 9.26
C ASN A 274 3.05 4.73 8.45
N GLN A 275 4.22 5.26 8.06
CA GLN A 275 4.36 6.56 7.42
C GLN A 275 4.85 6.43 5.98
N TYR A 276 4.53 7.42 5.16
CA TYR A 276 5.12 7.60 3.84
C TYR A 276 6.48 8.29 3.96
N ILE A 277 7.54 7.53 4.28
CA ILE A 277 8.88 8.08 4.60
C ILE A 277 9.68 8.59 3.38
N ILE A 278 9.13 8.50 2.17
CA ILE A 278 9.83 8.87 0.92
C ILE A 278 10.35 10.31 0.94
N PRO A 279 9.59 11.34 1.36
CA PRO A 279 10.14 12.70 1.45
C PRO A 279 11.38 12.79 2.35
N GLY A 280 11.45 11.99 3.42
CA GLY A 280 12.64 11.89 4.27
C GLY A 280 13.84 11.31 3.53
N LEU A 281 13.63 10.34 2.63
CA LEU A 281 14.70 9.78 1.80
C LEU A 281 15.28 10.80 0.81
N PHE A 282 14.47 11.73 0.29
CA PHE A 282 14.92 12.82 -0.59
C PHE A 282 15.79 13.86 0.13
N ILE A 283 15.79 13.90 1.46
CA ILE A 283 16.61 14.82 2.25
C ILE A 283 18.03 14.23 2.47
N ILE A 284 18.22 12.93 2.23
CA ILE A 284 19.49 12.23 2.42
C ILE A 284 20.42 12.47 1.21
N PRO A 285 21.56 13.18 1.36
CA PRO A 285 22.43 13.52 0.24
C PRO A 285 22.93 12.30 -0.55
N LYS A 286 23.29 11.20 0.11
CA LYS A 286 23.70 9.92 -0.51
C LYS A 286 22.72 9.40 -1.55
N TYR A 287 21.42 9.67 -1.41
CA TYR A 287 20.39 9.16 -2.33
C TYR A 287 19.99 10.15 -3.42
N ALA A 288 20.50 11.39 -3.39
CA ALA A 288 20.05 12.46 -4.27
C ALA A 288 20.20 12.09 -5.75
N GLU A 289 21.39 11.67 -6.19
CA GLU A 289 21.66 11.35 -7.59
C GLU A 289 20.78 10.19 -8.10
N GLU A 290 20.69 9.11 -7.33
CA GLU A 290 19.89 7.92 -7.68
C GLU A 290 18.40 8.27 -7.79
N LEU A 291 17.88 9.10 -6.87
CA LEU A 291 16.49 9.57 -6.89
C LEU A 291 16.20 10.50 -8.07
N GLU A 292 17.13 11.39 -8.44
CA GLU A 292 16.95 12.29 -9.58
C GLU A 292 16.93 11.52 -10.91
N GLN A 293 17.75 10.49 -11.06
CA GLN A 293 17.74 9.64 -12.24
C GLN A 293 16.45 8.80 -12.33
N MET A 294 16.00 8.21 -11.21
CA MET A 294 14.77 7.42 -11.19
C MET A 294 13.51 8.29 -11.41
N PHE A 295 13.45 9.48 -10.81
CA PHE A 295 12.25 10.31 -10.80
C PHE A 295 12.53 11.75 -11.26
N PRO A 296 12.58 12.00 -12.59
CA PRO A 296 12.70 13.36 -13.13
C PRO A 296 11.60 14.30 -12.62
N SER A 297 10.38 13.77 -12.45
CA SER A 297 9.27 14.44 -11.79
C SER A 297 9.09 13.88 -10.37
N LYS A 298 9.59 14.59 -9.35
CA LYS A 298 9.65 14.13 -7.96
C LYS A 298 8.28 13.77 -7.34
N GLU A 299 7.19 14.35 -7.85
CA GLU A 299 5.81 14.03 -7.42
C GLU A 299 5.30 12.66 -7.91
N THR A 300 6.01 12.00 -8.83
CA THR A 300 5.55 10.77 -9.49
C THR A 300 5.99 9.49 -8.78
N VAL A 301 6.71 9.58 -7.66
CA VAL A 301 7.28 8.41 -6.95
C VAL A 301 6.19 7.41 -6.56
N PHE A 302 5.16 7.84 -5.82
CA PHE A 302 4.05 6.96 -5.44
C PHE A 302 3.22 6.53 -6.65
N HIS A 303 3.06 7.41 -7.64
CA HIS A 303 2.33 7.08 -8.87
C HIS A 303 2.98 5.90 -9.60
N HIS A 304 4.31 5.91 -9.77
CA HIS A 304 5.02 4.83 -10.46
C HIS A 304 5.17 3.59 -9.58
N LEU A 305 5.70 3.73 -8.37
CA LEU A 305 5.97 2.59 -7.50
C LEU A 305 4.69 1.93 -6.97
N GLY A 306 3.66 2.73 -6.66
CA GLY A 306 2.36 2.21 -6.26
C GLY A 306 1.68 1.43 -7.37
N ARG A 307 1.74 1.90 -8.63
CA ARG A 307 1.20 1.18 -9.79
C ARG A 307 1.99 -0.07 -10.18
N TYR A 308 3.26 -0.14 -9.76
CA TYR A 308 4.11 -1.31 -9.96
C TYR A 308 3.88 -2.38 -8.87
N LEU A 309 3.73 -1.94 -7.61
CA LEU A 309 3.71 -2.83 -6.45
C LEU A 309 2.29 -3.28 -6.06
N LEU A 310 1.30 -2.38 -6.14
CA LEU A 310 0.00 -2.56 -5.51
C LEU A 310 -1.06 -3.00 -6.52
N HIS A 311 -1.15 -4.30 -6.74
CA HIS A 311 -2.19 -4.91 -7.57
C HIS A 311 -3.19 -5.65 -6.68
N PRO A 312 -4.47 -5.24 -6.66
CA PRO A 312 -5.51 -5.97 -5.94
C PRO A 312 -5.60 -7.43 -6.38
N SER A 313 -5.79 -8.35 -5.43
CA SER A 313 -6.10 -9.75 -5.76
C SER A 313 -7.37 -9.87 -6.61
N ASN A 314 -7.62 -11.02 -7.21
CA ASN A 314 -8.83 -11.24 -8.01
C ASN A 314 -10.12 -11.02 -7.19
N THR A 315 -10.12 -11.39 -5.91
CA THR A 315 -11.24 -11.14 -4.99
C THR A 315 -11.51 -9.65 -4.84
N VAL A 316 -10.48 -8.87 -4.53
CA VAL A 316 -10.59 -7.41 -4.36
C VAL A 316 -10.91 -6.73 -5.70
N TRP A 317 -10.34 -7.21 -6.80
CA TRP A 317 -10.63 -6.71 -8.14
C TRP A 317 -12.09 -6.90 -8.53
N GLY A 318 -12.68 -8.07 -8.21
CA GLY A 318 -14.11 -8.31 -8.39
C GLY A 318 -14.99 -7.31 -7.64
N MET A 319 -14.63 -6.97 -6.39
CA MET A 319 -15.32 -5.94 -5.61
C MET A 319 -15.18 -4.55 -6.24
N ILE A 320 -13.98 -4.18 -6.74
CA ILE A 320 -13.75 -2.91 -7.43
C ILE A 320 -14.62 -2.80 -8.69
N MET A 321 -14.70 -3.88 -9.48
CA MET A 321 -15.56 -3.93 -10.66
C MET A 321 -17.04 -3.79 -10.29
N SER A 322 -17.47 -4.45 -9.22
CA SER A 322 -18.83 -4.33 -8.70
C SER A 322 -19.18 -2.89 -8.31
N LEU A 323 -18.28 -2.20 -7.60
CA LEU A 323 -18.43 -0.78 -7.27
C LEU A 323 -18.53 0.10 -8.53
N ALA A 324 -17.87 -0.29 -9.63
CA ALA A 324 -17.98 0.38 -10.92
C ALA A 324 -19.26 0.00 -11.70
N GLY A 325 -20.15 -0.84 -11.14
CA GLY A 325 -21.35 -1.34 -11.80
C GLY A 325 -21.06 -2.40 -12.88
N ILE A 326 -19.91 -3.07 -12.81
CA ILE A 326 -19.42 -4.00 -13.82
C ILE A 326 -19.42 -5.40 -13.22
N LYS A 327 -20.16 -6.34 -13.85
CA LYS A 327 -20.11 -7.76 -13.50
C LYS A 327 -18.75 -8.33 -13.95
N PRO A 328 -17.82 -8.68 -13.03
CA PRO A 328 -16.48 -9.14 -13.38
C PRO A 328 -16.52 -10.51 -14.06
N TRP A 329 -15.39 -10.94 -14.62
CA TRP A 329 -15.18 -12.32 -15.02
C TRP A 329 -14.36 -13.02 -13.94
N TYR A 330 -14.85 -14.14 -13.42
CA TYR A 330 -14.13 -14.95 -12.44
C TYR A 330 -13.45 -16.12 -13.13
N LEU A 331 -12.22 -16.42 -12.72
CA LEU A 331 -11.54 -17.65 -13.10
C LEU A 331 -12.07 -18.80 -12.24
N HIS A 332 -12.33 -19.96 -12.84
CA HIS A 332 -12.69 -21.15 -12.08
C HIS A 332 -11.49 -21.62 -11.25
N ILE A 333 -11.60 -21.60 -9.91
CA ILE A 333 -10.55 -22.11 -9.01
C ILE A 333 -10.50 -23.64 -9.13
N ALA A 334 -9.61 -24.13 -10.00
CA ALA A 334 -9.42 -25.56 -10.30
C ALA A 334 -8.59 -26.28 -9.23
N ILE A 335 -8.87 -26.05 -7.94
CA ILE A 335 -8.11 -26.73 -6.86
C ILE A 335 -8.59 -28.18 -6.67
N LEU A 336 -9.77 -28.57 -7.17
CA LEU A 336 -10.32 -29.92 -6.95
C LEU A 336 -10.86 -30.65 -8.20
N ASP A 337 -11.09 -29.98 -9.33
CA ASP A 337 -11.66 -30.62 -10.52
C ASP A 337 -10.64 -30.73 -11.65
N ARG A 338 -10.19 -31.96 -11.95
CA ARG A 338 -9.26 -32.27 -13.06
C ARG A 338 -9.92 -32.19 -14.44
N ASN A 339 -11.17 -31.74 -14.51
CA ASN A 339 -11.94 -31.70 -15.75
C ASN A 339 -12.18 -30.23 -16.13
N ILE A 340 -11.20 -29.63 -16.81
CA ILE A 340 -11.33 -28.28 -17.37
C ILE A 340 -12.40 -28.33 -18.48
N THR A 341 -13.66 -28.13 -18.11
CA THR A 341 -14.73 -27.94 -19.10
C THR A 341 -14.59 -26.55 -19.71
N ASN A 342 -13.99 -26.46 -20.91
CA ASN A 342 -14.01 -25.43 -21.98
C ASN A 342 -14.15 -23.91 -21.71
N HIS A 343 -14.36 -23.44 -20.48
CA HIS A 343 -14.53 -22.03 -20.13
C HIS A 343 -13.77 -21.73 -18.83
N PRO A 344 -12.47 -21.34 -18.91
CA PRO A 344 -11.66 -21.06 -17.73
C PRO A 344 -12.21 -19.87 -16.93
N CYS A 345 -12.95 -18.98 -17.59
CA CYS A 345 -13.60 -17.82 -16.98
C CYS A 345 -15.12 -17.89 -17.14
N ARG A 346 -15.85 -17.46 -16.11
CA ARG A 346 -17.30 -17.26 -16.14
C ARG A 346 -17.63 -15.83 -15.75
N ARG A 347 -18.56 -15.19 -16.47
CA ARG A 347 -19.04 -13.86 -16.12
C ARG A 347 -19.87 -13.95 -14.84
N ALA A 348 -19.62 -13.03 -13.91
CA ALA A 348 -20.39 -12.89 -12.70
C ALA A 348 -21.87 -12.72 -13.05
N LEU A 349 -22.71 -13.46 -12.36
CA LEU A 349 -24.16 -13.45 -12.54
C LEU A 349 -24.80 -12.27 -11.80
N SER A 350 -24.18 -11.80 -10.72
CA SER A 350 -24.59 -10.63 -9.93
C SER A 350 -23.39 -9.74 -9.59
N LEU A 351 -23.67 -8.45 -9.36
CA LEU A 351 -22.69 -7.47 -8.88
C LEU A 351 -22.33 -7.70 -7.41
N ASP A 352 -23.24 -8.26 -6.61
CA ASP A 352 -23.08 -8.36 -5.15
C ASP A 352 -21.81 -9.17 -4.76
N PRO A 353 -21.10 -8.85 -3.66
CA PRO A 353 -19.96 -9.66 -3.22
C PRO A 353 -20.43 -11.00 -2.62
N CYS A 354 -19.52 -11.98 -2.56
CA CYS A 354 -19.81 -13.27 -1.94
C CYS A 354 -19.63 -13.22 -0.41
N TYR A 355 -20.61 -13.70 0.34
CA TYR A 355 -20.49 -13.96 1.78
C TYR A 355 -20.03 -15.41 2.00
N HIS A 356 -18.73 -15.57 2.26
CA HIS A 356 -18.05 -16.88 2.31
C HIS A 356 -18.51 -17.78 3.47
N THR A 357 -18.86 -17.21 4.62
CA THR A 357 -19.19 -17.98 5.84
C THR A 357 -20.53 -17.54 6.45
N PRO A 358 -21.66 -17.78 5.74
CA PRO A 358 -22.98 -17.39 6.23
C PRO A 358 -23.44 -18.28 7.38
N PRO A 359 -24.28 -17.76 8.29
CA PRO A 359 -24.81 -18.55 9.40
C PRO A 359 -25.79 -19.64 8.89
N HIS A 360 -25.52 -20.88 9.28
CA HIS A 360 -26.38 -22.03 8.97
C HIS A 360 -27.43 -22.30 10.05
N PHE A 361 -28.20 -21.29 10.45
CA PHE A 361 -29.10 -21.37 11.59
C PHE A 361 -30.44 -20.68 11.33
N ASN A 362 -31.53 -21.33 11.70
CA ASN A 362 -32.87 -20.76 11.69
C ASN A 362 -33.27 -20.40 13.13
N CYS A 363 -33.30 -19.09 13.42
CA CYS A 363 -33.65 -18.57 14.73
C CYS A 363 -35.08 -18.91 15.18
N LYS A 364 -36.02 -19.16 14.24
CA LYS A 364 -37.41 -19.50 14.57
C LYS A 364 -37.58 -20.94 15.01
N THR A 365 -36.89 -21.87 14.36
CA THR A 365 -36.99 -23.31 14.65
C THR A 365 -35.87 -23.79 15.58
N GLY A 366 -34.87 -22.95 15.86
CA GLY A 366 -33.73 -23.28 16.71
C GLY A 366 -32.81 -24.34 16.12
N GLY A 367 -32.80 -24.52 14.80
CA GLY A 367 -32.13 -25.63 14.12
C GLY A 367 -31.24 -25.20 12.95
N LYS A 368 -30.47 -26.15 12.41
CA LYS A 368 -29.63 -25.92 11.22
C LYS A 368 -30.51 -25.59 10.02
N ALA A 369 -30.15 -24.56 9.26
CA ALA A 369 -30.83 -24.20 8.02
C ALA A 369 -29.84 -23.79 6.95
N ASP A 370 -30.21 -24.03 5.70
CA ASP A 370 -29.46 -23.57 4.54
C ASP A 370 -29.94 -22.15 4.16
N PRO A 371 -29.09 -21.11 4.31
CA PRO A 371 -29.49 -19.75 3.99
C PRO A 371 -29.93 -19.56 2.54
N ARG A 372 -29.48 -20.43 1.62
CA ARG A 372 -29.84 -20.42 0.19
C ARG A 372 -31.32 -20.75 -0.07
N ASN A 373 -31.99 -21.39 0.90
CA ASN A 373 -33.37 -21.83 0.76
C ASN A 373 -34.37 -20.92 1.48
N ILE A 374 -33.92 -19.81 2.07
CA ILE A 374 -34.77 -18.92 2.87
C ILE A 374 -35.50 -17.91 1.99
N VAL A 375 -34.80 -17.30 1.03
CA VAL A 375 -35.36 -16.30 0.10
C VAL A 375 -34.78 -16.50 -1.30
N PRO A 376 -35.54 -16.24 -2.38
CA PRO A 376 -35.14 -16.59 -3.75
C PRO A 376 -33.94 -15.80 -4.28
N HIS A 377 -33.72 -14.58 -3.78
CA HIS A 377 -32.62 -13.71 -4.17
C HIS A 377 -31.30 -14.03 -3.46
N VAL A 378 -31.29 -14.94 -2.48
CA VAL A 378 -30.06 -15.42 -1.82
C VAL A 378 -29.71 -16.78 -2.39
N ARG A 379 -28.62 -16.85 -3.16
CA ARG A 379 -28.19 -18.11 -3.82
C ARG A 379 -26.70 -18.35 -3.61
N GLN A 380 -26.23 -19.54 -4.00
CA GLN A 380 -24.81 -19.88 -3.93
C GLN A 380 -23.96 -18.88 -4.73
N CYS A 381 -22.78 -18.53 -4.22
CA CYS A 381 -21.81 -17.73 -4.96
C CYS A 381 -21.31 -18.42 -6.24
N ASP A 382 -21.05 -17.64 -7.28
CA ASP A 382 -20.56 -18.10 -8.56
C ASP A 382 -19.03 -18.27 -8.62
N ASP A 383 -18.30 -17.60 -7.72
CA ASP A 383 -16.85 -17.59 -7.57
C ASP A 383 -16.33 -18.49 -6.42
N TYR A 384 -17.20 -18.91 -5.51
CA TYR A 384 -16.87 -19.76 -4.36
C TYR A 384 -17.89 -20.88 -4.23
N THR A 385 -17.51 -22.11 -4.62
CA THR A 385 -18.44 -23.25 -4.75
C THR A 385 -18.12 -24.44 -3.84
N HIS A 386 -16.96 -24.43 -3.18
CA HIS A 386 -16.51 -25.54 -2.34
C HIS A 386 -17.27 -25.64 -1.02
N ASP A 387 -17.65 -24.49 -0.44
CA ASP A 387 -18.46 -24.41 0.77
C ASP A 387 -19.73 -23.58 0.52
N PRO A 388 -20.77 -23.72 1.37
CA PRO A 388 -21.99 -22.94 1.25
C PRO A 388 -21.69 -21.45 1.52
N ALA A 389 -21.59 -20.69 0.44
CA ALA A 389 -21.41 -19.25 0.47
C ALA A 389 -22.56 -18.61 -0.30
N ILE A 390 -23.02 -17.46 0.15
CA ILE A 390 -24.22 -16.84 -0.39
C ILE A 390 -23.96 -15.45 -0.94
N LYS A 391 -24.77 -15.07 -1.93
CA LYS A 391 -24.70 -13.80 -2.62
C LYS A 391 -26.10 -13.38 -3.07
N LEU A 392 -26.34 -12.07 -3.19
CA LEU A 392 -27.60 -11.55 -3.69
C LEU A 392 -27.68 -11.63 -5.21
N TYR A 393 -28.87 -11.91 -5.72
CA TYR A 393 -29.19 -11.94 -7.13
C TYR A 393 -30.57 -11.36 -7.42
N ASP A 394 -30.72 -10.86 -8.64
CA ASP A 394 -32.01 -10.48 -9.22
C ASP A 394 -32.89 -11.69 -9.56
#